data_AF-A0A7W0JXS5-F1
#
_entry.id   AF-A0A7W0JXS5-F1
#
_cell.length_a   1.000
_cell.length_b   1.000
_cell.length_c   1.000
_cell.angle_alpha   90.00
_cell.angle_beta   90.00
_cell.angle_gamma   90.00
#
_symmetry.space_group_name_H-M   'P 1'
#
loop_
_entity.id
_entity.type
_entity.pdbx_description
1 polymer ?
#
loop_
_entity_poly.entity_id
_entity_poly.type
_entity_poly.pdbx_seq_one_letter_code
_entity_poly.pdbx_strand_id
1 'polypeptide(L)'
;MNGGYIEEYELDIRRKLLAMRVDVLDGDTLSSYDLRFELLSHLAYNTESRSDPEARLQLTELWLDAVPENSPTEEWSITISIYDLSHIRLRCSMISVDGQMLK
;
A
#
# COMPACT_ATOMS: atom_id res chain seq x y z
N MET A 1 -2.01 18.73 10.77
CA MET A 1 -1.38 17.43 11.07
C MET A 1 -1.49 16.65 9.78
N ASN A 2 -0.37 16.21 9.22
CA ASN A 2 -0.41 15.43 7.98
C ASN A 2 -0.33 13.95 8.35
N GLY A 3 -1.27 13.15 7.86
CA GLY A 3 -1.34 11.74 8.20
C GLY A 3 -2.25 10.98 7.25
N GLY A 4 -1.94 9.71 7.02
CA GLY A 4 -2.76 8.80 6.24
C GLY A 4 -3.42 7.73 7.11
N TYR A 5 -4.58 7.24 6.71
CA TYR A 5 -5.18 6.03 7.28
C TYR A 5 -5.70 5.13 6.16
N ILE A 6 -5.61 3.82 6.40
CA ILE A 6 -6.16 2.81 5.49
C ILE A 6 -7.61 2.58 5.92
N GLU A 7 -8.56 3.01 5.09
CA GLU A 7 -9.99 2.76 5.35
C GLU A 7 -10.37 1.32 5.03
N GLU A 8 -9.82 0.79 3.93
CA GLU A 8 -10.11 -0.56 3.46
C GLU A 8 -8.90 -1.12 2.71
N TYR A 9 -8.69 -2.42 2.82
CA TYR A 9 -7.77 -3.15 1.93
C TYR A 9 -8.36 -4.50 1.55
N GLU A 10 -8.12 -4.90 0.31
CA GLU A 10 -8.49 -6.21 -0.25
C GLU A 10 -7.23 -6.89 -0.76
N LEU A 11 -6.95 -8.09 -0.24
CA LEU A 11 -5.89 -8.95 -0.75
C LEU A 11 -6.50 -10.14 -1.49
N ASP A 12 -6.32 -10.18 -2.81
CA ASP A 12 -6.68 -11.33 -3.64
C ASP A 12 -5.42 -12.03 -4.14
N ILE A 13 -5.06 -13.11 -3.45
CA ILE A 13 -3.88 -13.94 -3.78
C ILE A 13 -4.04 -14.62 -5.14
N ARG A 14 -5.26 -15.00 -5.54
CA ARG A 14 -5.51 -15.69 -6.82
C ARG A 14 -5.30 -14.75 -7.98
N ARG A 15 -5.76 -13.50 -7.83
CA ARG A 15 -5.57 -12.44 -8.83
C ARG A 15 -4.22 -11.73 -8.70
N LYS A 16 -3.43 -12.05 -7.68
CA LYS A 16 -2.15 -11.39 -7.38
C LYS A 16 -2.34 -9.88 -7.31
N LEU A 17 -3.29 -9.46 -6.47
CA LEU A 17 -3.74 -8.08 -6.30
C LEU A 17 -3.76 -7.71 -4.82
N LEU A 18 -3.24 -6.54 -4.50
CA LEU A 18 -3.54 -5.81 -3.27
C LEU A 18 -4.20 -4.49 -3.66
N ALA A 19 -5.44 -4.28 -3.26
CA ALA A 19 -6.14 -3.00 -3.39
C ALA A 19 -6.26 -2.34 -2.01
N MET A 20 -6.11 -1.03 -1.93
CA MET A 20 -6.24 -0.27 -0.69
C MET A 20 -6.91 1.07 -0.97
N ARG A 21 -7.77 1.50 -0.06
CA ARG A 21 -8.27 2.87 0.00
C ARG A 21 -7.59 3.60 1.13
N VAL A 22 -6.89 4.68 0.78
CA VAL A 22 -6.12 5.49 1.71
C VAL A 22 -6.69 6.90 1.75
N ASP A 23 -6.99 7.36 2.94
CA ASP A 23 -7.38 8.74 3.18
C ASP A 23 -6.19 9.50 3.75
N VAL A 24 -5.81 10.59 3.10
CA VAL A 24 -4.70 11.46 3.46
C VAL A 24 -5.26 12.81 3.90
N LEU A 25 -4.98 13.18 5.14
CA LEU A 25 -5.22 14.53 5.65
C LEU A 25 -3.97 15.36 5.42
N ASP A 26 -4.08 16.43 4.63
CA ASP A 26 -3.04 17.45 4.45
C ASP A 26 -3.60 18.83 4.86
N GLY A 27 -3.14 19.32 6.00
CA GLY A 27 -3.75 20.48 6.65
C GLY A 27 -5.22 20.23 7.01
N ASP A 28 -6.13 20.97 6.35
CA ASP A 28 -7.59 20.83 6.49
C ASP A 28 -8.24 20.10 5.29
N THR A 29 -7.43 19.61 4.35
CA THR A 29 -7.92 18.92 3.15
C THR A 29 -7.83 17.42 3.36
N LEU A 30 -8.97 16.74 3.26
CA LEU A 30 -9.04 15.29 3.22
C LEU A 30 -9.14 14.82 1.77
N SER A 31 -8.17 14.03 1.33
CA SER A 31 -8.14 13.41 0.01
C SER A 31 -8.16 11.89 0.15
N SER A 32 -9.03 11.22 -0.62
CA SER A 32 -9.06 9.76 -0.71
C SER A 32 -8.36 9.29 -1.98
N TYR A 33 -7.57 8.23 -1.87
CA TYR A 33 -6.86 7.60 -2.99
C TYR A 33 -7.14 6.11 -3.03
N ASP A 34 -7.46 5.60 -4.23
CA ASP A 34 -7.57 4.17 -4.51
C ASP A 34 -6.24 3.66 -5.07
N LEU A 35 -5.51 2.89 -4.26
CA LEU A 35 -4.25 2.27 -4.63
C LEU A 35 -4.47 0.82 -5.04
N ARG A 36 -3.88 0.39 -6.17
CA ARG A 36 -3.86 -1.02 -6.57
C ARG A 36 -2.45 -1.44 -6.93
N PHE A 37 -2.02 -2.56 -6.36
CA PHE A 37 -0.77 -3.24 -6.67
C PHE A 37 -1.11 -4.56 -7.34
N GLU A 38 -0.79 -4.68 -8.62
CA GLU A 38 -1.16 -5.81 -9.46
C GLU A 38 0.06 -6.59 -9.90
N LEU A 39 -0.17 -7.84 -10.31
CA LEU A 39 0.91 -8.76 -10.69
C LEU A 39 1.89 -9.00 -9.54
N LEU A 40 1.34 -9.21 -8.33
CA LEU A 40 2.13 -9.52 -7.14
C LEU A 40 2.97 -10.79 -7.34
N SER A 41 4.29 -10.68 -7.17
CA SER A 41 5.23 -11.81 -7.20
C SER A 41 5.69 -12.22 -5.80
N HIS A 42 5.65 -11.29 -4.85
CA HIS A 42 6.02 -11.52 -3.46
C HIS A 42 5.10 -10.72 -2.53
N LEU A 43 4.73 -11.35 -1.41
CA LEU A 43 4.02 -10.72 -0.31
C LEU A 43 4.54 -11.29 0.99
N ALA A 44 5.01 -10.43 1.88
CA ALA A 44 5.41 -10.76 3.23
C ALA A 44 4.73 -9.81 4.21
N TYR A 45 4.23 -10.37 5.31
CA TYR A 45 3.61 -9.63 6.39
C TYR A 45 4.33 -9.96 7.69
N ASN A 46 4.77 -8.94 8.42
CA ASN A 46 5.30 -9.12 9.76
C ASN A 46 4.33 -8.48 10.76
N THR A 47 3.81 -9.28 11.68
CA THR A 47 2.94 -8.82 12.77
C THR A 47 3.64 -8.92 14.10
N GLU A 48 3.85 -7.77 14.73
CA GLU A 48 3.98 -7.70 16.19
C GLU A 48 2.64 -7.21 16.77
N SER A 49 1.57 -7.99 16.56
CA SER A 49 0.23 -7.57 16.97
C SER A 49 0.10 -7.49 18.49
N ARG A 50 -0.26 -6.30 18.98
CA ARG A 50 -0.86 -6.05 20.31
C ARG A 50 -2.18 -5.27 20.23
N SER A 51 -2.79 -5.17 19.05
CA SER A 51 -3.84 -4.20 18.76
C SER A 51 -5.23 -4.82 18.55
N ASP A 52 -6.24 -4.06 18.97
CA ASP A 52 -7.67 -4.35 18.96
C ASP A 52 -8.19 -4.50 17.51
N PRO A 53 -8.93 -5.58 17.16
CA PRO A 53 -9.46 -5.80 15.81
C PRO A 53 -10.42 -4.71 15.31
N GLU A 54 -10.92 -3.84 16.19
CA GLU A 54 -11.75 -2.68 15.81
C GLU A 54 -10.95 -1.41 15.51
N ALA A 55 -9.63 -1.41 15.73
CA ALA A 55 -8.79 -0.24 15.51
C ALA A 55 -8.53 -0.01 14.01
N ARG A 56 -8.86 1.19 13.52
CA ARG A 56 -8.44 1.67 12.20
C ARG A 56 -6.91 1.66 12.10
N LEU A 57 -6.40 1.18 10.97
CA LEU A 57 -4.97 1.07 10.70
C LEU A 57 -4.42 2.43 10.24
N GLN A 58 -3.55 3.05 11.03
CA GLN A 58 -2.87 4.29 10.63
C GLN A 58 -1.78 3.96 9.61
N LEU A 59 -1.77 4.65 8.47
CA LEU A 59 -0.65 4.60 7.53
C LEU A 59 0.40 5.60 8.01
N THR A 60 1.49 5.08 8.55
CA THR A 60 2.62 5.93 8.98
C THR A 60 3.51 6.32 7.80
N GLU A 61 3.73 5.42 6.85
CA GLU A 61 4.67 5.65 5.76
C GLU A 61 4.41 4.70 4.58
N LEU A 62 4.51 5.23 3.35
CA LEU A 62 4.49 4.48 2.10
C LEU A 62 5.70 4.90 1.26
N TRP A 63 6.62 3.97 1.04
CA TRP A 63 7.75 4.16 0.14
C TRP A 63 7.52 3.39 -1.16
N LEU A 64 7.57 4.12 -2.28
CA LEU A 64 7.68 3.54 -3.62
C LEU A 64 9.12 3.72 -4.07
N ASP A 65 9.97 2.75 -3.73
CA ASP A 65 11.39 2.81 -4.07
C ASP A 65 11.58 2.46 -5.55
N ALA A 66 12.14 3.43 -6.29
CA ALA A 66 12.55 3.41 -7.70
C ALA A 66 11.44 3.10 -8.73
N VAL A 67 11.30 4.01 -9.70
CA VAL A 67 10.57 3.73 -10.94
C VAL A 67 11.37 2.66 -11.72
N PRO A 68 10.72 1.61 -12.24
CA PRO A 68 11.31 0.68 -13.20
C PRO A 68 12.12 1.40 -14.30
N GLU A 69 13.43 1.21 -14.33
CA GLU A 69 14.30 1.71 -15.41
C GLU A 69 14.25 0.78 -16.64
N ASN A 70 13.11 0.76 -17.32
CA ASN A 70 12.92 0.24 -18.69
C ASN A 70 13.20 -1.27 -18.93
N SER A 71 13.02 -2.17 -17.96
CA SER A 71 13.17 -3.62 -18.17
C SER A 71 11.87 -4.40 -18.00
N PRO A 72 11.60 -5.43 -18.86
CA PRO A 72 10.39 -6.25 -18.79
C PRO A 72 10.29 -7.16 -17.54
N THR A 73 11.32 -7.17 -16.70
CA THR A 73 11.36 -7.91 -15.43
C THR A 73 11.38 -6.99 -14.21
N GLU A 74 11.18 -5.69 -14.38
CA GLU A 74 11.25 -4.75 -13.26
C GLU A 74 10.01 -4.82 -12.39
N GLU A 75 10.28 -4.98 -11.10
CA GLU A 75 9.27 -5.04 -10.05
C GLU A 75 9.54 -3.91 -9.08
N TRP A 76 8.47 -3.26 -8.66
CA TRP A 76 8.48 -2.33 -7.55
C TRP A 76 8.63 -3.12 -6.26
N SER A 77 9.50 -2.65 -5.37
CA SER A 77 9.59 -3.15 -3.99
C SER A 77 8.95 -2.14 -3.06
N ILE A 78 7.84 -2.53 -2.44
CA ILE A 78 6.98 -1.60 -1.69
C ILE A 78 6.91 -2.06 -0.24
N THR A 79 7.14 -1.13 0.67
CA THR A 79 6.93 -1.32 2.10
C THR A 79 5.83 -0.36 2.58
N ILE A 80 4.75 -0.93 3.09
CA ILE A 80 3.63 -0.21 3.69
C ILE A 80 3.77 -0.38 5.21
N SER A 81 4.02 0.71 5.92
CA SER A 81 4.19 0.73 7.38
C SER A 81 2.89 1.16 8.05
N ILE A 82 2.34 0.25 8.86
CA ILE A 82 1.07 0.42 9.56
C ILE A 82 1.33 0.62 11.06
N TYR A 83 0.45 1.34 11.75
CA TYR A 83 0.50 1.51 13.21
C TYR A 83 0.70 0.17 13.94
N ASP A 84 1.59 0.16 14.94
CA ASP A 84 2.09 -1.00 15.71
C ASP A 84 3.36 -1.70 15.20
N LEU A 85 4.08 -1.12 14.22
CA LEU A 85 5.28 -1.70 13.59
C LEU A 85 4.99 -2.90 12.68
N SER A 86 3.72 -3.16 12.37
CA SER A 86 3.37 -4.09 11.29
C SER A 86 3.75 -3.52 9.93
N HIS A 87 4.40 -4.36 9.13
CA HIS A 87 4.81 -4.00 7.77
C HIS A 87 4.24 -4.98 6.76
N ILE A 88 3.63 -4.45 5.70
CA ILE A 88 3.35 -5.20 4.47
C ILE A 88 4.48 -4.91 3.50
N ARG A 89 5.21 -5.94 3.10
CA ARG A 89 6.24 -5.86 2.07
C ARG A 89 5.77 -6.63 0.87
N LEU A 90 5.75 -5.99 -0.30
CA LEU A 90 5.30 -6.63 -1.52
C LEU A 90 6.22 -6.31 -2.70
N ARG A 91 6.16 -7.18 -3.70
CA ARG A 91 6.72 -6.92 -5.03
C ARG A 91 5.64 -7.03 -6.08
N CYS A 92 5.58 -6.04 -6.95
CA CYS A 92 4.57 -5.95 -8.00
C CYS A 92 5.17 -5.30 -9.24
N SER A 93 4.69 -5.66 -10.43
CA SER A 93 5.11 -5.00 -11.68
C SER A 93 4.12 -3.94 -12.15
N MET A 94 3.05 -3.69 -11.40
CA MET A 94 2.00 -2.77 -11.80
C MET A 94 1.38 -2.07 -10.59
N ILE A 95 1.34 -0.73 -10.65
CA ILE A 95 0.71 0.11 -9.63
C ILE A 95 -0.26 1.08 -10.32
N SER A 96 -1.47 1.22 -9.78
CA SER A 96 -2.40 2.28 -10.18
C SER A 96 -2.86 3.10 -8.99
N VAL A 97 -3.00 4.41 -9.18
CA VAL A 97 -3.58 5.36 -8.24
C VAL A 97 -4.81 5.99 -8.90
N ASP A 98 -5.98 5.87 -8.28
CA ASP A 98 -7.26 6.37 -8.82
C ASP A 98 -7.54 5.88 -10.26
N GLY A 99 -7.14 4.64 -10.54
CA GLY A 99 -7.23 4.02 -11.87
C GLY A 99 -6.21 4.52 -12.89
N GLN A 100 -5.33 5.45 -12.53
CA GLN A 100 -4.20 5.87 -13.35
C GLN A 100 -2.97 5.03 -13.06
N MET A 101 -2.47 4.37 -14.10
CA MET A 101 -1.25 3.58 -14.04
C MET A 101 -0.03 4.47 -13.81
N LEU A 102 0.74 4.19 -12.76
CA LEU A 102 2.07 4.75 -12.58
C LEU A 102 3.00 4.00 -13.55
N LYS A 103 3.47 4.70 -14.58
CA LYS A 103 4.45 4.20 -15.55
C LYS A 103 5.86 4.47 -15.06
#